data_AF-A0A1V4E4H3-F1
#
_entry.id   AF-A0A1V4E4H3-F1
#
_cell.length_a   1.000
_cell.length_b   1.000
_cell.length_c   1.000
_cell.angle_alpha   90.00
_cell.angle_beta   90.00
_cell.angle_gamma   90.00
#
_symmetry.space_group_name_H-M   'P 1'
#
loop_
_entity.id
_entity.type
_entity.pdbx_description
1 polymer ?
#
loop_
_entity_poly.entity_id
_entity_poly.type
_entity_poly.pdbx_seq_one_letter_code
_entity_poly.pdbx_strand_id
1 'polypeptide(L)'
;MAITEGRNQRNHRLDAAAPTGAVTVPAPRAHGDAIPATTRPVRYVWAAARIAIGWVFLWAFLDKLFGWGFATPAAKAWINGGSPTTGFLKGTADHTFGGLFNTLAGQAWVDWLFMAGLAGIGAALILGVGMRIAATTGGLLLLMMWAAELPLTTNPFMDEHIVYAIVLAGLALAGAGTTLGLGKWWAATPLVRRLPILK
;
A
#
# COMPACT_ATOMS: atom_id res chain seq x y z
N MET A 1 49.70 -85.91 -22.82
CA MET A 1 49.34 -84.48 -22.71
C MET A 1 48.09 -84.27 -23.55
N ALA A 2 47.04 -83.72 -22.93
CA ALA A 2 45.65 -83.77 -23.37
C ALA A 2 45.27 -82.66 -24.37
N ILE A 3 44.42 -83.03 -25.34
CA ILE A 3 43.35 -82.30 -26.06
C ILE A 3 43.13 -80.79 -25.77
N THR A 4 42.89 -79.98 -26.82
CA THR A 4 41.55 -79.44 -27.19
C THR A 4 41.65 -78.34 -28.27
N GLU A 5 40.81 -78.50 -29.28
CA GLU A 5 40.45 -77.63 -30.41
C GLU A 5 39.53 -76.48 -29.94
N GLY A 6 39.67 -75.25 -30.44
CA GLY A 6 38.80 -74.16 -29.94
C GLY A 6 38.93 -72.77 -30.56
N ARG A 7 38.42 -72.64 -31.79
CA ARG A 7 37.57 -71.53 -32.29
C ARG A 7 37.65 -70.18 -31.51
N ASN A 8 38.19 -69.12 -32.15
CA ASN A 8 37.84 -67.76 -31.75
C ASN A 8 37.70 -66.83 -32.97
N GLN A 9 36.51 -66.89 -33.58
CA GLN A 9 35.99 -65.85 -34.44
C GLN A 9 35.75 -64.60 -33.60
N ARG A 10 36.45 -63.50 -33.87
CA ARG A 10 36.06 -62.16 -33.40
C ARG A 10 36.20 -61.13 -34.51
N ASN A 11 35.14 -61.04 -35.30
CA ASN A 11 34.42 -59.80 -35.63
C ASN A 11 35.24 -58.49 -35.53
N HIS A 12 35.94 -58.10 -36.60
CA HIS A 12 36.14 -56.68 -36.88
C HIS A 12 34.86 -56.14 -37.54
N ARG A 13 33.83 -55.93 -36.71
CA ARG A 13 32.75 -55.02 -37.06
C ARG A 13 33.35 -53.62 -37.08
N LEU A 14 33.31 -53.01 -38.26
CA LEU A 14 33.58 -51.59 -38.48
C LEU A 14 32.83 -50.77 -37.44
N ASP A 15 33.55 -49.82 -36.85
CA ASP A 15 33.10 -48.92 -35.81
C ASP A 15 31.76 -48.28 -36.17
N ALA A 16 30.74 -48.57 -35.35
CA ALA A 16 29.50 -47.80 -35.37
C ALA A 16 29.83 -46.36 -34.97
N ALA A 17 29.36 -45.43 -35.79
CA ALA A 17 29.50 -43.99 -35.61
C ALA A 17 29.33 -43.56 -34.14
N ALA A 18 30.29 -42.79 -33.65
CA ALA A 18 30.21 -42.12 -32.36
C ALA A 18 28.90 -41.30 -32.30
N PRO A 19 28.10 -41.39 -31.22
CA PRO A 19 26.96 -40.50 -31.06
C PRO A 19 27.51 -39.09 -30.87
N THR A 20 27.18 -38.21 -31.81
CA THR A 20 27.38 -36.76 -31.68
C THR A 20 26.69 -36.33 -30.39
N GLY A 21 27.48 -36.06 -29.35
CA GLY A 21 26.97 -35.54 -28.09
C GLY A 21 26.26 -34.22 -28.39
N ALA A 22 24.94 -34.23 -28.37
CA ALA A 22 24.17 -33.01 -28.44
C ALA A 22 24.59 -32.14 -27.25
N VAL A 23 25.27 -31.04 -27.53
CA VAL A 23 25.54 -30.00 -26.55
C VAL A 23 24.17 -29.45 -26.15
N THR A 24 23.64 -29.92 -25.03
CA THR A 24 22.48 -29.34 -24.38
C THR A 24 22.88 -27.96 -23.88
N VAL A 25 22.62 -26.93 -24.69
CA VAL A 25 22.65 -25.54 -24.24
C VAL A 25 21.72 -25.45 -23.04
N PRO A 26 22.22 -25.11 -21.82
CA PRO A 26 21.34 -24.92 -20.68
C PRO A 26 20.34 -23.82 -21.04
N ALA A 27 19.04 -24.11 -20.92
CA ALA A 27 18.02 -23.09 -21.08
C ALA A 27 18.40 -21.86 -20.20
N PRO A 28 18.19 -20.62 -20.68
CA PRO A 28 18.44 -19.44 -19.88
C PRO A 28 17.71 -19.63 -18.55
N ARG A 29 18.46 -19.71 -17.45
CA ARG A 29 17.83 -19.61 -16.13
C ARG A 29 17.22 -18.23 -16.11
N ALA A 30 15.92 -18.14 -16.31
CA ALA A 30 15.15 -16.99 -15.92
C ALA A 30 15.28 -16.92 -14.39
N HIS A 31 16.35 -16.32 -13.89
CA HIS A 31 16.32 -15.62 -12.62
C HIS A 31 15.47 -14.37 -12.84
N GLY A 32 14.20 -14.59 -13.22
CA GLY A 32 13.18 -13.66 -12.83
C GLY A 32 13.10 -13.86 -11.34
N ASP A 33 13.73 -12.98 -10.58
CA ASP A 33 13.44 -12.78 -9.17
C ASP A 33 11.96 -12.44 -9.06
N ALA A 34 11.13 -13.48 -9.12
CA ALA A 34 9.75 -13.41 -8.74
C ALA A 34 9.81 -13.07 -7.26
N ILE A 35 9.55 -11.79 -6.95
CA ILE A 35 9.43 -11.28 -5.58
C ILE A 35 8.74 -12.38 -4.77
N PRO A 36 9.41 -13.00 -3.79
CA PRO A 36 8.90 -14.18 -3.14
C PRO A 36 7.50 -13.87 -2.63
N ALA A 37 6.52 -14.72 -2.97
CA ALA A 37 5.15 -14.58 -2.51
C ALA A 37 5.21 -14.32 -1.00
N THR A 38 4.81 -13.12 -0.58
CA THR A 38 4.96 -12.63 0.80
C THR A 38 4.56 -13.74 1.77
N THR A 39 5.45 -14.11 2.70
CA THR A 39 5.18 -15.18 3.66
C THR A 39 3.86 -14.91 4.38
N ARG A 40 3.10 -15.98 4.70
CA ARG A 40 1.76 -15.84 5.32
C ARG A 40 1.72 -14.83 6.49
N PRO A 41 2.70 -14.80 7.42
CA PRO A 41 2.71 -13.82 8.51
C PRO A 41 2.80 -12.36 8.06
N VAL A 42 3.64 -12.06 7.06
CA VAL A 42 3.85 -10.70 6.54
C VAL A 42 2.54 -10.11 5.99
N ARG A 43 1.70 -10.95 5.36
CA ARG A 43 0.38 -10.52 4.86
C ARG A 43 -0.55 -10.06 5.97
N TYR A 44 -0.50 -10.69 7.14
CA TYR A 44 -1.29 -10.29 8.30
C TYR A 44 -0.76 -9.01 8.95
N VAL A 45 0.56 -8.81 8.98
CA VAL A 45 1.16 -7.55 9.45
C VAL A 45 0.70 -6.38 8.58
N TRP A 46 0.74 -6.52 7.26
CA TRP A 46 0.22 -5.48 6.35
C TRP A 46 -1.29 -5.28 6.48
N ALA A 47 -2.06 -6.35 6.72
CA ALA A 47 -3.49 -6.22 6.99
C ALA A 47 -3.76 -5.45 8.30
N ALA A 48 -3.01 -5.73 9.35
CA ALA A 48 -3.09 -5.02 10.62
C ALA A 48 -2.70 -3.55 10.47
N ALA A 49 -1.59 -3.24 9.78
CA ALA A 49 -1.17 -1.88 9.50
C ALA A 49 -2.24 -1.11 8.70
N ARG A 50 -2.84 -1.74 7.69
CA ARG A 50 -3.97 -1.18 6.92
C ARG A 50 -5.13 -0.79 7.82
N ILE A 51 -5.57 -1.72 8.67
CA ILE A 51 -6.71 -1.50 9.57
C ILE A 51 -6.37 -0.44 10.61
N ALA A 52 -5.16 -0.44 11.16
CA ALA A 52 -4.70 0.55 12.14
C ALA A 52 -4.70 1.96 11.56
N ILE A 53 -4.12 2.16 10.36
CA ILE A 53 -4.14 3.47 9.70
C ILE A 53 -5.57 3.86 9.33
N GLY A 54 -6.36 2.93 8.75
CA GLY A 54 -7.77 3.19 8.44
C GLY A 54 -8.58 3.61 9.67
N TRP A 55 -8.29 3.01 10.82
CA TRP A 55 -8.88 3.39 12.10
C TRP A 55 -8.47 4.79 12.54
N VAL A 56 -7.20 5.19 12.39
CA VAL A 56 -6.76 6.58 12.70
C VAL A 56 -7.56 7.60 11.89
N PHE A 57 -7.73 7.39 10.58
CA PHE A 57 -8.53 8.27 9.73
C PHE A 57 -10.01 8.29 10.13
N LEU A 58 -10.61 7.12 10.36
CA LEU A 58 -12.02 7.03 10.72
C LEU A 58 -12.29 7.60 12.11
N TRP A 59 -11.39 7.38 13.06
CA TRP A 59 -11.48 7.96 14.40
C TRP A 59 -11.39 9.48 14.35
N ALA A 60 -10.44 10.03 13.58
CA ALA A 60 -10.34 11.47 13.38
C ALA A 60 -11.63 12.06 12.77
N PHE A 61 -12.28 11.35 11.85
CA PHE A 61 -13.60 11.72 11.33
C PHE A 61 -14.67 11.69 12.41
N LEU A 62 -14.79 10.59 13.17
CA LEU A 62 -15.81 10.43 14.21
C LEU A 62 -15.68 11.47 15.31
N ASP A 63 -14.47 11.69 15.82
CA ASP A 63 -14.23 12.71 16.85
C ASP A 63 -14.51 14.12 16.31
N LYS A 64 -14.16 14.44 15.07
CA LYS A 64 -14.50 15.75 14.47
C LYS A 64 -16.00 15.91 14.19
N LEU A 65 -16.68 14.83 13.81
CA LEU A 65 -18.10 14.83 13.54
C LEU A 65 -18.90 15.06 14.82
N PHE A 66 -18.62 14.29 15.87
CA PHE A 66 -19.41 14.29 17.11
C PHE A 66 -18.84 15.14 18.25
N GLY A 67 -17.53 15.43 18.24
CA GLY A 67 -16.85 16.21 19.28
C GLY A 67 -16.79 15.50 20.63
N TRP A 68 -16.27 14.27 20.67
CA TRP A 68 -16.15 13.49 21.91
C TRP A 68 -15.07 14.00 22.87
N GLY A 69 -14.29 15.01 22.47
CA GLY A 69 -13.34 15.70 23.34
C GLY A 69 -11.95 15.07 23.37
N PHE A 70 -11.64 14.12 22.50
CA PHE A 70 -10.27 13.58 22.39
C PHE A 70 -9.34 14.58 21.74
N ALA A 71 -9.69 15.01 20.52
CA ALA A 71 -9.03 16.12 19.84
C ALA A 71 -10.00 17.29 19.60
N THR A 72 -11.29 16.99 19.48
CA THR A 72 -12.33 17.96 19.13
C THR A 72 -13.30 18.16 20.30
N PRO A 73 -13.29 19.33 20.96
CA PRO A 73 -14.29 19.66 21.97
C PRO A 73 -15.71 19.64 21.37
N ALA A 74 -16.72 19.25 22.16
CA ALA A 74 -18.12 19.17 21.72
C ALA A 74 -18.62 20.46 21.05
N ALA A 75 -18.23 21.63 21.55
CA ALA A 75 -18.59 22.93 20.99
C ALA A 75 -18.00 23.19 19.58
N LYS A 76 -16.94 22.45 19.19
CA LYS A 76 -16.31 22.52 17.87
C LYS A 76 -16.67 21.33 16.97
N ALA A 77 -17.60 20.48 17.40
CA ALA A 77 -18.08 19.37 16.58
C ALA A 77 -18.67 19.86 15.27
N TRP A 78 -18.48 19.11 14.18
CA TRP A 78 -18.97 19.50 12.87
C TRP A 78 -20.51 19.55 12.82
N ILE A 79 -21.19 18.61 13.48
CA ILE A 79 -22.66 18.61 13.60
C ILE A 79 -23.20 19.85 14.34
N ASN A 80 -22.35 20.50 15.14
CA ASN A 80 -22.68 21.74 15.86
C ASN A 80 -22.26 23.00 15.08
N GLY A 81 -21.90 22.86 13.80
CA GLY A 81 -21.47 23.97 12.95
C GLY A 81 -19.99 24.36 13.11
N GLY A 82 -19.20 23.57 13.85
CA GLY A 82 -17.75 23.75 13.93
C GLY A 82 -17.07 23.46 12.59
N SER A 83 -15.90 24.06 12.36
CA SER A 83 -15.09 23.81 11.15
C SER A 83 -13.95 22.81 11.47
N PRO A 84 -13.98 21.59 10.90
CA PRO A 84 -12.97 20.55 11.07
C PRO A 84 -11.53 20.98 10.75
N THR A 85 -11.35 21.89 9.79
CA THR A 85 -10.03 22.29 9.30
C THR A 85 -9.54 23.60 9.89
N THR A 86 -10.44 24.48 10.34
CA THR A 86 -10.06 25.81 10.86
C THR A 86 -9.06 25.73 12.01
N GLY A 87 -9.28 24.82 12.97
CA GLY A 87 -8.38 24.69 14.12
C GLY A 87 -6.95 24.32 13.72
N PHE A 88 -6.82 23.39 12.75
CA PHE A 88 -5.55 22.95 12.22
C PHE A 88 -4.88 24.04 11.37
N LEU A 89 -5.59 24.57 10.38
CA LEU A 89 -5.05 25.50 9.39
C LEU A 89 -4.77 26.91 9.95
N LYS A 90 -5.52 27.36 10.96
CA LYS A 90 -5.19 28.62 11.66
C LYS A 90 -4.09 28.43 12.70
N GLY A 91 -3.97 27.22 13.27
CA GLY A 91 -2.89 26.88 14.19
C GLY A 91 -1.51 26.95 13.51
N THR A 92 -1.48 26.84 12.18
CA THR A 92 -0.26 26.89 11.38
C THR A 92 0.05 28.28 10.80
N ALA A 93 -0.55 29.35 11.34
CA ALA A 93 -0.38 30.69 10.77
C ALA A 93 1.07 31.19 10.74
N ASP A 94 1.87 30.83 11.76
CA ASP A 94 3.27 31.20 11.88
C ASP A 94 4.23 30.23 11.17
N HIS A 95 3.68 29.21 10.50
CA HIS A 95 4.44 28.20 9.78
C HIS A 95 4.79 28.66 8.36
N THR A 96 5.76 27.98 7.73
CA THR A 96 6.36 28.31 6.43
C THR A 96 5.32 28.54 5.33
N PHE A 97 4.22 27.77 5.35
CA PHE A 97 3.12 27.86 4.39
C PHE A 97 1.83 28.41 5.02
N GLY A 98 1.90 29.01 6.20
CA GLY A 98 0.75 29.47 6.98
C GLY A 98 -0.15 30.45 6.22
N GLY A 99 0.42 31.31 5.38
CA GLY A 99 -0.36 32.22 4.52
C GLY A 99 -1.28 31.49 3.54
N LEU A 100 -0.80 30.42 2.89
CA LEU A 100 -1.60 29.61 1.96
C LEU A 100 -2.73 28.90 2.71
N PHE A 101 -2.39 28.22 3.81
CA PHE A 101 -3.34 27.41 4.58
C PHE A 101 -4.39 28.26 5.31
N ASN A 102 -4.05 29.46 5.78
CA ASN A 102 -5.02 30.39 6.36
C ASN A 102 -6.10 30.83 5.37
N THR A 103 -5.78 30.99 4.08
CA THR A 103 -6.80 31.37 3.08
C THR A 103 -7.83 30.26 2.84
N LEU A 104 -7.41 29.01 3.04
CA LEU A 104 -8.27 27.82 2.96
C LEU A 104 -9.04 27.56 4.28
N ALA A 105 -8.55 28.08 5.40
CA ALA A 105 -9.15 27.87 6.72
C ALA A 105 -10.56 28.47 6.80
N GLY A 106 -11.52 27.65 7.26
CA GLY A 106 -12.91 28.08 7.43
C GLY A 106 -13.74 28.10 6.16
N GLN A 107 -13.18 27.63 5.03
CA GLN A 107 -13.94 27.43 3.81
C GLN A 107 -14.76 26.14 3.91
N ALA A 108 -16.09 26.25 3.79
CA ALA A 108 -16.99 25.11 3.95
C ALA A 108 -16.67 23.95 3.00
N TRP A 109 -16.24 24.23 1.76
CA TRP A 109 -15.87 23.19 0.80
C TRP A 109 -14.60 22.43 1.21
N VAL A 110 -13.65 23.11 1.88
CA VAL A 110 -12.44 22.48 2.42
C VAL A 110 -12.81 21.54 3.56
N ASP A 111 -13.72 21.97 4.44
CA ASP A 111 -14.24 21.13 5.52
C ASP A 111 -14.95 19.88 4.99
N TRP A 112 -15.82 20.04 4.00
CA TRP A 112 -16.49 18.90 3.35
C TRP A 112 -15.49 17.95 2.68
N LEU A 113 -14.51 18.48 1.95
CA LEU A 113 -13.49 17.67 1.28
C LEU A 113 -12.61 16.93 2.29
N PHE A 114 -12.23 17.59 3.38
CA PHE A 114 -11.43 16.99 4.45
C PHE A 114 -12.21 15.88 5.17
N MET A 115 -13.48 16.12 5.53
CA MET A 115 -14.33 15.12 6.18
C MET A 115 -14.64 13.94 5.25
N ALA A 116 -14.93 14.20 3.97
CA ALA A 116 -15.11 13.16 2.97
C ALA A 116 -13.81 12.36 2.75
N GLY A 117 -12.65 13.03 2.79
CA GLY A 117 -11.34 12.40 2.77
C GLY A 117 -11.15 11.46 3.95
N LEU A 118 -11.31 11.94 5.19
CA LEU A 118 -11.14 11.12 6.39
C LEU A 118 -12.08 9.91 6.41
N ALA A 119 -13.36 10.11 6.14
CA ALA A 119 -14.34 9.03 6.09
C ALA A 119 -14.07 8.05 4.95
N GLY A 120 -13.84 8.57 3.73
CA GLY A 120 -13.65 7.76 2.53
C GLY A 120 -12.37 6.94 2.57
N ILE A 121 -11.24 7.56 2.93
CA ILE A 121 -9.94 6.90 3.08
C ILE A 121 -10.00 5.89 4.23
N GLY A 122 -10.53 6.29 5.39
CA GLY A 122 -10.64 5.41 6.56
C GLY A 122 -11.49 4.16 6.27
N ALA A 123 -12.67 4.33 5.68
CA ALA A 123 -13.53 3.21 5.29
C ALA A 123 -12.90 2.34 4.21
N ALA A 124 -12.31 2.93 3.17
CA ALA A 124 -11.63 2.20 2.10
C ALA A 124 -10.46 1.35 2.64
N LEU A 125 -9.67 1.92 3.56
CA LEU A 125 -8.59 1.21 4.22
C LEU A 125 -9.11 0.10 5.13
N ILE A 126 -10.12 0.32 5.97
CA ILE A 126 -10.67 -0.75 6.84
C ILE A 126 -11.28 -1.88 6.02
N LEU A 127 -12.04 -1.56 4.98
CA LEU A 127 -12.68 -2.55 4.11
C LEU A 127 -11.69 -3.21 3.15
N GLY A 128 -10.57 -2.55 2.83
CA GLY A 128 -9.55 -3.05 1.91
C GLY A 128 -9.98 -2.96 0.44
N VAL A 129 -10.77 -1.93 0.11
CA VAL A 129 -11.33 -1.67 -1.22
C VAL A 129 -10.80 -0.36 -1.77
N GLY A 130 -10.59 -0.25 -3.08
CA GLY A 130 -10.06 0.98 -3.67
C GLY A 130 -8.68 1.38 -3.16
N MET A 131 -7.80 0.40 -2.91
CA MET A 131 -6.54 0.60 -2.17
C MET A 131 -5.63 1.62 -2.84
N ARG A 132 -5.58 1.66 -4.17
CA ARG A 132 -4.78 2.66 -4.91
C ARG A 132 -5.31 4.07 -4.74
N ILE A 133 -6.62 4.25 -4.80
CA ILE A 133 -7.24 5.55 -4.57
C ILE A 133 -7.02 5.97 -3.11
N ALA A 134 -7.34 5.09 -2.16
CA ALA A 134 -7.17 5.39 -0.73
C ALA A 134 -5.72 5.73 -0.37
N ALA A 135 -4.75 5.02 -0.93
CA ALA A 135 -3.33 5.30 -0.69
C ALA A 135 -2.86 6.60 -1.36
N THR A 136 -3.35 6.91 -2.56
CA THR A 136 -2.96 8.16 -3.27
C THR A 136 -3.61 9.39 -2.64
N THR A 137 -4.91 9.36 -2.39
CA THR A 137 -5.62 10.48 -1.76
C THR A 137 -5.25 10.63 -0.29
N GLY A 138 -5.09 9.52 0.45
CA GLY A 138 -4.61 9.52 1.82
C GLY A 138 -3.17 9.99 1.94
N GLY A 139 -2.29 9.52 1.05
CA GLY A 139 -0.91 10.01 0.98
C GLY A 139 -0.84 11.50 0.68
N LEU A 140 -1.62 11.99 -0.29
CA LEU A 140 -1.68 13.42 -0.60
C LEU A 140 -2.18 14.25 0.59
N LEU A 141 -3.23 13.81 1.27
CA LEU A 141 -3.75 14.48 2.46
C LEU A 141 -2.69 14.56 3.56
N LEU A 142 -2.01 13.46 3.87
CA LEU A 142 -0.94 13.42 4.87
C LEU A 142 0.23 14.33 4.49
N LEU A 143 0.64 14.36 3.22
CA LEU A 143 1.70 15.26 2.75
C LEU A 143 1.30 16.74 2.87
N MET A 144 0.03 17.08 2.63
CA MET A 144 -0.46 18.43 2.85
C MET A 144 -0.48 18.80 4.33
N MET A 145 -0.82 17.86 5.22
CA MET A 145 -0.75 18.08 6.67
C MET A 145 0.69 18.28 7.14
N TRP A 146 1.61 17.43 6.72
CA TRP A 146 3.05 17.60 6.96
C TRP A 146 3.55 18.97 6.50
N ALA A 147 3.18 19.40 5.29
CA ALA A 147 3.58 20.70 4.77
C ALA A 147 3.02 21.87 5.61
N ALA A 148 1.79 21.73 6.13
CA ALA A 148 1.19 22.76 6.97
C ALA A 148 1.93 22.95 8.30
N GLU A 149 2.56 21.89 8.83
CA GLU A 149 3.23 21.91 10.14
C GLU A 149 4.71 22.34 10.08
N LEU A 150 5.27 22.66 8.90
CA LEU A 150 6.67 23.08 8.79
C LEU A 150 6.90 24.52 9.28
N PRO A 151 7.88 24.81 10.16
CA PRO A 151 8.91 23.90 10.66
C PRO A 151 8.41 23.03 11.83
N LEU A 152 8.76 21.75 11.77
CA LEU A 152 8.45 20.78 12.82
C LEU A 152 9.32 21.04 14.06
N THR A 153 8.75 20.84 15.25
CA THR A 153 9.41 21.12 16.53
C THR A 153 10.29 19.97 17.03
N THR A 154 9.93 18.73 16.71
CA THR A 154 10.59 17.52 17.22
C THR A 154 11.67 16.98 16.28
N ASN A 155 11.51 17.15 14.97
CA ASN A 155 12.42 16.63 13.96
C ASN A 155 12.39 17.56 12.73
N PRO A 156 13.52 17.93 12.10
CA PRO A 156 13.52 18.88 11.00
C PRO A 156 12.79 18.44 9.73
N PHE A 157 12.41 17.15 9.61
CA PHE A 157 11.81 16.61 8.39
C PHE A 157 10.74 15.54 8.65
N MET A 158 11.00 14.61 9.57
CA MET A 158 10.20 13.39 9.74
C MET A 158 9.17 13.53 10.86
N ASP A 159 7.90 13.31 10.54
CA ASP A 159 6.79 13.20 11.48
C ASP A 159 5.94 11.93 11.20
N GLU A 160 4.84 11.77 11.94
CA GLU A 160 3.89 10.69 11.72
C GLU A 160 3.25 10.71 10.32
N HIS A 161 3.02 11.89 9.72
CA HIS A 161 2.35 12.02 8.44
C HIS A 161 3.19 11.43 7.30
N ILE A 162 4.51 11.70 7.30
CA ILE A 162 5.44 11.09 6.33
C ILE A 162 5.50 9.57 6.53
N VAL A 163 5.60 9.11 7.77
CA VAL A 163 5.63 7.66 8.07
C VAL A 163 4.35 6.99 7.58
N TYR A 164 3.18 7.56 7.86
CA TYR A 164 1.90 7.02 7.39
C TYR A 164 1.80 7.05 5.86
N ALA A 165 2.27 8.09 5.18
CA ALA A 165 2.27 8.17 3.72
C ALA A 165 3.13 7.07 3.09
N ILE A 166 4.31 6.78 3.66
CA ILE A 166 5.18 5.68 3.23
C ILE A 166 4.47 4.33 3.43
N VAL A 167 3.83 4.12 4.59
CA VAL A 167 3.10 2.88 4.86
C VAL A 167 1.92 2.71 3.91
N LEU A 168 1.18 3.77 3.59
CA LEU A 168 0.10 3.74 2.59
C LEU A 168 0.62 3.34 1.20
N ALA A 169 1.75 3.88 0.78
CA ALA A 169 2.40 3.47 -0.46
C ALA A 169 2.78 1.98 -0.41
N GLY A 170 3.38 1.52 0.68
CA GLY A 170 3.69 0.11 0.91
C GLY A 170 2.46 -0.80 0.85
N LEU A 171 1.34 -0.38 1.45
CA LEU A 171 0.08 -1.12 1.45
C LEU A 171 -0.53 -1.29 0.05
N ALA A 172 -0.46 -0.24 -0.77
CA ALA A 172 -0.92 -0.28 -2.16
C ALA A 172 -0.04 -1.21 -3.01
N LEU A 173 1.28 -1.14 -2.83
CA LEU A 173 2.25 -1.98 -3.56
C LEU A 173 2.19 -3.45 -3.12
N ALA A 174 1.95 -3.73 -1.84
CA ALA A 174 1.89 -5.07 -1.28
C ALA A 174 0.54 -5.79 -1.51
N GLY A 175 -0.46 -5.12 -2.10
CA GLY A 175 -1.79 -5.71 -2.32
C GLY A 175 -2.52 -6.05 -1.01
N ALA A 176 -2.30 -5.25 0.04
CA ALA A 176 -2.75 -5.54 1.40
C ALA A 176 -4.28 -5.63 1.56
N GLY A 177 -5.06 -5.04 0.64
CA GLY A 177 -6.53 -5.11 0.64
C GLY A 177 -7.11 -6.53 0.45
N THR A 178 -6.29 -7.50 0.00
CA THR A 178 -6.72 -8.89 -0.18
C THR A 178 -6.67 -9.74 1.09
N THR A 179 -6.08 -9.22 2.17
CA THR A 179 -5.91 -9.93 3.45
C THR A 179 -6.73 -9.24 4.52
N LEU A 180 -7.64 -10.00 5.17
CA LEU A 180 -8.64 -9.46 6.13
C LEU A 180 -9.47 -8.29 5.55
N GLY A 181 -9.68 -8.27 4.23
CA GLY A 181 -10.39 -7.21 3.53
C GLY A 181 -11.21 -7.77 2.37
N LEU A 182 -12.11 -6.93 1.86
CA LEU A 182 -13.01 -7.22 0.76
C LEU A 182 -12.36 -6.98 -0.61
N GLY A 183 -11.05 -6.71 -0.67
CA GLY A 183 -10.34 -6.36 -1.91
C GLY A 183 -10.46 -7.41 -3.01
N LYS A 184 -10.54 -8.70 -2.67
CA LYS A 184 -10.79 -9.77 -3.65
C LYS A 184 -12.17 -9.66 -4.30
N TRP A 185 -13.19 -9.42 -3.50
CA TRP A 185 -14.56 -9.24 -3.97
C TRP A 185 -14.68 -7.94 -4.78
N TRP A 186 -14.10 -6.85 -4.29
CA TRP A 186 -14.06 -5.56 -4.98
C TRP A 186 -13.40 -5.65 -6.36
N ALA A 187 -12.22 -6.28 -6.44
CA ALA A 187 -11.51 -6.50 -7.70
C ALA A 187 -12.29 -7.37 -8.70
N ALA A 188 -13.23 -8.18 -8.22
CA ALA A 188 -14.08 -9.02 -9.05
C ALA A 188 -15.28 -8.27 -9.66
N THR A 189 -15.59 -7.05 -9.21
CA THR A 189 -16.72 -6.26 -9.72
C THR A 189 -16.49 -5.81 -11.18
N PRO A 190 -17.56 -5.70 -12.01
CA PRO A 190 -17.43 -5.28 -13.41
C PRO A 190 -16.74 -3.93 -13.59
N LEU A 191 -16.95 -3.00 -12.65
CA LEU A 191 -16.38 -1.66 -12.66
C LEU A 191 -14.85 -1.71 -12.50
N VAL A 192 -14.33 -2.45 -11.52
CA VAL A 192 -12.88 -2.55 -11.25
C VAL A 192 -12.16 -3.37 -12.32
N ARG A 193 -12.85 -4.33 -12.95
CA ARG A 193 -12.32 -5.04 -14.13
C ARG A 193 -12.15 -4.11 -15.33
N ARG A 194 -13.05 -3.14 -15.51
CA ARG A 194 -12.96 -2.13 -16.57
C ARG A 194 -11.97 -1.00 -16.26
N LEU A 195 -11.84 -0.62 -14.98
CA LEU A 195 -10.95 0.45 -14.51
C LEU A 195 -9.97 -0.10 -13.45
N PRO A 196 -8.80 -0.64 -13.85
CA PRO A 196 -7.83 -1.25 -12.93
C PRO A 196 -7.24 -0.29 -11.89
N ILE A 197 -7.37 1.02 -12.10
CA ILE A 197 -6.95 2.05 -11.13
C ILE A 197 -7.81 2.02 -9.84
N LEU A 198 -9.00 1.44 -9.90
CA LEU A 198 -9.91 1.30 -8.75
C LEU A 198 -9.56 0.14 -7.83
N LYS A 199 -8.52 -0.66 -8.13
CA LYS A 199 -8.08 -1.74 -7.24
C LYS A 199 -7.53 -1.19 -5.92
#